data_AF-A0A258D174-F1
#
_entry.id   AF-A0A258D174-F1
#
_cell.length_a   1.000
_cell.length_b   1.000
_cell.length_c   1.000
_cell.angle_alpha   90.00
_cell.angle_beta   90.00
_cell.angle_gamma   90.00
#
_symmetry.space_group_name_H-M   'P 1'
#
loop_
_entity.id
_entity.type
_entity.pdbx_description
1 polymer ?
#
loop_
_entity_poly.entity_id
_entity_poly.type
_entity_poly.pdbx_seq_one_letter_code
_entity_poly.pdbx_strand_id
1 'polypeptide(L)'
;MSGGARFPIPDIVRRRAVSEGEPGLAWLASLDVTLAGLEHDWNVAIGPAYPGGTAAFVAEATAGNGDVFIVKVSTPATGAGRNEADVLRLAGGKGYVRLIRHDPARCAMLLEKLGDRLDSLALPYQQQIDIMCATLLQAWMPVPEGAAYTNGADKANGLAEAMIR
;
A
#
# COMPACT_ATOMS: atom_id res chain seq x y z
N MET A 1 3.12 22.91 -24.14
CA MET A 1 3.96 22.90 -22.93
C MET A 1 3.70 21.60 -22.23
N SER A 2 4.59 20.62 -22.36
CA SER A 2 4.45 19.31 -21.71
C SER A 2 4.71 19.51 -20.22
N GLY A 3 3.66 19.73 -19.44
CA GLY A 3 3.76 19.82 -17.98
C GLY A 3 4.29 18.50 -17.45
N GLY A 4 5.51 18.51 -16.91
CA GLY A 4 6.03 17.34 -16.21
C GLY A 4 5.13 17.02 -15.03
N ALA A 5 4.76 15.74 -14.88
CA ALA A 5 3.99 15.29 -13.73
C ALA A 5 4.70 15.71 -12.43
N ARG A 6 3.96 16.29 -11.49
CA ARG A 6 4.51 16.75 -10.21
C ARG A 6 5.08 15.59 -9.40
N PHE A 7 4.49 14.40 -9.57
CA PHE A 7 4.91 13.18 -8.91
C PHE A 7 5.36 12.15 -9.95
N PRO A 8 6.67 11.99 -10.17
CA PRO A 8 7.18 10.96 -11.08
C PRO A 8 6.71 9.57 -10.65
N ILE A 9 5.96 8.90 -11.52
CA ILE A 9 5.42 7.56 -11.26
C ILE A 9 6.47 6.51 -11.66
N PRO A 10 6.84 5.57 -10.76
CA PRO A 10 7.73 4.48 -11.11
C PRO A 10 7.21 3.70 -12.33
N ASP A 11 8.10 3.37 -13.27
CA ASP A 11 7.75 2.73 -14.54
C ASP A 11 6.95 1.44 -14.35
N ILE A 12 7.31 0.64 -13.35
CA ILE A 12 6.62 -0.61 -13.01
C ILE A 12 5.15 -0.39 -12.57
N VAL A 13 4.88 0.67 -11.81
CA VAL A 13 3.52 1.05 -11.38
C VAL A 13 2.73 1.59 -12.57
N ARG A 14 3.36 2.41 -13.43
CA ARG A 14 2.75 2.91 -14.66
C ARG A 14 2.35 1.76 -15.59
N ARG A 15 3.26 0.80 -15.83
CA ARG A 15 2.98 -0.38 -16.66
C ARG A 15 1.88 -1.25 -16.07
N ARG A 16 1.86 -1.42 -14.75
CA ARG A 16 0.78 -2.13 -14.07
C ARG A 16 -0.55 -1.44 -14.33
N ALA A 17 -0.67 -0.14 -14.07
CA ALA A 17 -1.89 0.61 -14.34
C ALA A 17 -2.32 0.51 -15.82
N VAL A 18 -1.39 0.65 -16.78
CA VAL A 18 -1.70 0.48 -18.21
C VAL A 18 -2.26 -0.92 -18.51
N SER A 19 -1.73 -1.98 -17.88
CA SER A 19 -2.25 -3.35 -18.05
C SER A 19 -3.67 -3.56 -17.52
N GLU A 20 -4.17 -2.64 -16.70
CA GLU A 20 -5.53 -2.66 -16.15
C GLU A 20 -6.55 -2.00 -17.12
N GLY A 21 -6.10 -1.52 -18.28
CA GLY A 21 -6.94 -0.92 -19.32
C GLY A 21 -7.44 0.47 -18.95
N GLU A 22 -8.65 0.82 -19.42
CA GLU A 22 -9.26 2.14 -19.20
C GLU A 22 -9.28 2.59 -17.72
N PRO A 23 -9.64 1.74 -16.74
CA PRO A 23 -9.57 2.13 -15.34
C PRO A 23 -8.18 2.60 -14.90
N GLY A 24 -7.13 1.89 -15.30
CA GLY A 24 -5.76 2.23 -14.92
C GLY A 24 -5.23 3.46 -15.66
N LEU A 25 -5.63 3.67 -16.92
CA LEU A 25 -5.35 4.90 -17.65
C LEU A 25 -6.03 6.11 -17.00
N ALA A 26 -7.29 5.99 -16.58
CA ALA A 26 -8.00 7.03 -15.84
C ALA A 26 -7.36 7.32 -14.47
N TRP A 27 -6.90 6.28 -13.77
CA TRP A 27 -6.14 6.41 -12.54
C TRP A 27 -4.85 7.21 -12.76
N LEU A 28 -4.05 6.87 -13.79
CA LEU A 28 -2.83 7.61 -14.14
C LEU A 28 -3.11 9.09 -14.45
N ALA A 29 -4.17 9.38 -15.20
CA ALA A 29 -4.54 10.74 -15.58
C ALA A 29 -4.99 11.60 -14.39
N SER A 30 -5.53 10.97 -13.35
CA SER A 30 -6.08 11.65 -12.16
C SER A 30 -5.13 11.66 -10.95
N LEU A 31 -3.99 10.95 -11.02
CA LEU A 31 -3.14 10.72 -9.86
C LEU A 31 -2.55 12.02 -9.28
N ASP A 32 -2.03 12.92 -10.11
CA ASP A 32 -1.46 14.19 -9.63
C ASP A 32 -2.50 15.04 -8.87
N VAL A 33 -3.74 15.08 -9.37
CA VAL A 33 -4.86 15.78 -8.70
C VAL A 33 -5.23 15.08 -7.40
N THR A 34 -5.25 13.74 -7.40
CA THR A 34 -5.51 12.94 -6.21
C THR A 34 -4.48 13.21 -5.12
N LEU A 35 -3.19 13.18 -5.46
CA LEU A 35 -2.09 13.43 -4.52
C LEU A 35 -2.13 14.87 -3.98
N ALA A 36 -2.41 15.88 -4.82
CA ALA A 36 -2.56 17.26 -4.36
C ALA A 36 -3.76 17.43 -3.39
N GLY A 37 -4.87 16.74 -3.63
CA GLY A 37 -6.00 16.71 -2.71
C GLY A 37 -5.64 16.04 -1.37
N LEU A 38 -4.85 14.96 -1.39
CA LEU A 38 -4.38 14.28 -0.18
C LEU A 38 -3.41 15.15 0.63
N GLU A 39 -2.49 15.87 -0.02
CA GLU A 39 -1.61 16.83 0.64
C GLU A 39 -2.42 17.87 1.43
N HIS A 40 -3.46 18.43 0.79
CA HIS A 40 -4.34 19.41 1.42
C HIS A 40 -5.13 18.80 2.58
N ASP A 41 -5.86 17.71 2.35
CA ASP A 41 -6.78 17.13 3.32
C ASP A 41 -6.06 16.53 4.54
N TRP A 42 -4.85 16.01 4.34
CA TRP A 42 -4.05 15.41 5.40
C TRP A 42 -3.01 16.36 5.98
N ASN A 43 -2.85 17.56 5.40
CA ASN A 43 -1.86 18.56 5.79
C ASN A 43 -0.43 17.99 5.81
N VAL A 44 -0.05 17.36 4.70
CA VAL A 44 1.27 16.75 4.48
C VAL A 44 1.85 17.20 3.14
N ALA A 45 3.17 17.25 3.04
CA ALA A 45 3.88 17.41 1.78
C ALA A 45 4.34 16.04 1.27
N ILE A 46 3.86 15.62 0.10
CA ILE A 46 4.20 14.32 -0.48
C ILE A 46 5.53 14.43 -1.25
N GLY A 47 6.45 13.53 -0.94
CA GLY A 47 7.75 13.44 -1.58
C GLY A 47 7.75 12.61 -2.87
N PRO A 48 8.94 12.26 -3.37
CA PRO A 48 9.06 11.35 -4.51
C PRO A 48 8.55 9.96 -4.15
N ALA A 49 8.04 9.24 -5.17
CA ALA A 49 7.65 7.85 -5.00
C ALA A 49 8.85 6.98 -4.65
N TYR A 50 8.63 6.01 -3.76
CA TYR A 50 9.60 4.95 -3.55
C TYR A 50 9.71 4.05 -4.80
N PRO A 51 10.91 3.52 -5.07
CA PRO A 51 11.08 2.49 -6.08
C PRO A 51 10.49 1.16 -5.60
N GLY A 52 10.06 0.34 -6.54
CA GLY A 52 9.50 -0.99 -6.27
C GLY A 52 7.98 -0.97 -6.06
N GLY A 53 7.44 -2.14 -5.71
CA GLY A 53 5.99 -2.38 -5.75
C GLY A 53 5.42 -2.29 -7.17
N THR A 54 4.24 -2.85 -7.40
CA THR A 54 3.58 -2.77 -8.71
C THR A 54 2.18 -2.20 -8.63
N ALA A 55 1.54 -2.36 -7.47
CA ALA A 55 0.11 -2.20 -7.32
C ALA A 55 -0.33 -0.89 -6.66
N ALA A 56 0.60 0.02 -6.38
CA ALA A 56 0.30 1.30 -5.77
C ALA A 56 1.39 2.34 -6.05
N PHE A 57 1.00 3.61 -6.06
CA PHE A 57 1.92 4.71 -5.79
C PHE A 57 2.18 4.75 -4.29
N VAL A 58 3.45 4.78 -3.88
CA VAL A 58 3.86 4.85 -2.48
C VAL A 58 4.93 5.91 -2.34
N ALA A 59 4.78 6.84 -1.40
CA ALA A 59 5.74 7.92 -1.16
C ALA A 59 5.79 8.30 0.32
N GLU A 60 6.93 8.85 0.76
CA GLU A 60 6.98 9.55 2.04
C GLU A 60 6.15 10.83 1.99
N ALA A 61 5.60 11.21 3.14
CA ALA A 61 4.86 12.45 3.31
C ALA A 61 5.22 13.08 4.65
N THR A 62 5.53 14.38 4.65
CA THR A 62 5.97 15.11 5.84
C THR A 62 4.90 16.09 6.28
N ALA A 63 4.43 15.98 7.51
CA ALA A 63 3.49 16.93 8.09
C ALA A 63 4.19 18.25 8.50
N GLY A 64 3.42 19.32 8.68
CA GLY A 64 3.96 20.64 9.04
C GLY A 64 4.70 20.68 10.39
N ASN A 65 4.49 19.70 11.27
CA ASN A 65 5.21 19.55 12.54
C ASN A 65 6.50 18.70 12.41
N GLY A 66 6.82 18.21 11.21
CA GLY A 66 7.98 17.37 10.92
C GLY A 66 7.74 15.87 11.02
N ASP A 67 6.55 15.42 11.43
CA ASP A 67 6.23 13.98 11.46
C ASP A 67 6.24 13.41 10.05
N VAL A 68 6.79 12.20 9.90
CA VAL A 68 6.91 11.52 8.61
C VAL A 68 5.96 10.32 8.56
N PHE A 69 5.23 10.23 7.45
CA PHE A 69 4.24 9.22 7.14
C PHE A 69 4.51 8.61 5.76
N ILE A 70 3.79 7.53 5.45
CA ILE A 70 3.76 6.95 4.11
C ILE A 70 2.37 7.14 3.51
N VAL A 71 2.31 7.75 2.32
CA VAL A 71 1.11 7.78 1.50
C VAL A 71 1.14 6.59 0.54
N LYS A 72 0.05 5.83 0.51
CA LYS A 72 -0.17 4.73 -0.43
C LYS A 72 -1.47 4.95 -1.19
N VAL A 73 -1.41 4.98 -2.52
CA VAL A 73 -2.58 5.08 -3.42
C VAL A 73 -2.59 3.88 -4.35
N SER A 74 -3.55 2.98 -4.15
CA SER A 74 -3.62 1.69 -4.87
C SER A 74 -4.13 1.86 -6.31
N THR A 75 -3.69 0.99 -7.22
CA THR A 75 -4.23 0.94 -8.59
C THR A 75 -5.64 0.32 -8.61
N PRO A 76 -6.47 0.60 -9.62
CA PRO A 76 -7.86 0.10 -9.70
C PRO A 76 -8.01 -1.42 -9.61
N ALA A 77 -7.13 -2.21 -10.24
CA ALA A 77 -7.27 -3.68 -10.20
C ALA A 77 -6.93 -4.26 -8.83
N THR A 78 -6.23 -3.51 -7.97
CA THR A 78 -6.23 -3.79 -6.55
C THR A 78 -7.47 -3.20 -5.89
N GLY A 79 -8.62 -3.84 -6.12
CA GLY A 79 -9.82 -3.68 -5.27
C GLY A 79 -9.58 -3.99 -3.76
N ALA A 80 -8.32 -4.25 -3.39
CA ALA A 80 -7.79 -4.54 -2.06
C ALA A 80 -7.66 -3.33 -1.13
N GLY A 81 -7.79 -2.09 -1.61
CA GLY A 81 -7.67 -0.91 -0.72
C GLY A 81 -8.66 -0.96 0.47
N ARG A 82 -9.88 -1.47 0.24
CA ARG A 82 -10.89 -1.66 1.30
C ARG A 82 -10.49 -2.73 2.31
N ASN A 83 -10.19 -3.94 1.84
CA ASN A 83 -9.82 -5.06 2.72
C ASN A 83 -8.52 -4.80 3.49
N GLU A 84 -7.55 -4.15 2.86
CA GLU A 84 -6.28 -3.81 3.49
C GLU A 84 -6.47 -2.79 4.63
N ALA A 85 -7.19 -1.69 4.37
CA ALA A 85 -7.43 -0.68 5.40
C ALA A 85 -8.20 -1.25 6.61
N ASP A 86 -9.14 -2.17 6.38
CA ASP A 86 -9.89 -2.83 7.45
C ASP A 86 -8.99 -3.74 8.29
N VAL A 87 -8.13 -4.54 7.65
CA VAL A 87 -7.13 -5.37 8.34
C VAL A 87 -6.18 -4.51 9.17
N LEU A 88 -5.64 -3.42 8.60
CA LEU A 88 -4.72 -2.53 9.31
C LEU A 88 -5.40 -1.80 10.48
N ARG A 89 -6.67 -1.42 10.33
CA ARG A 89 -7.45 -0.81 11.42
C ARG A 89 -7.67 -1.80 12.57
N LEU A 90 -8.03 -3.05 12.26
CA LEU A 90 -8.22 -4.11 13.26
C LEU A 90 -6.91 -4.47 13.96
N ALA A 91 -5.79 -4.50 13.21
CA ALA A 91 -4.48 -4.77 13.78
C ALA A 91 -3.98 -3.68 14.72
N GLY A 92 -4.35 -2.41 14.49
CA GLY A 92 -3.98 -1.31 15.37
C GLY A 92 -2.47 -1.13 15.57
N GLY A 93 -1.65 -1.59 14.61
CA GLY A 93 -0.19 -1.59 14.73
C GLY A 93 0.43 -2.87 15.32
N LYS A 94 -0.37 -3.90 15.62
CA LYS A 94 0.14 -5.18 16.15
C LYS A 94 0.65 -6.07 15.01
N GLY A 95 1.96 -6.11 14.82
CA GLY A 95 2.61 -6.91 13.76
C GLY A 95 2.38 -6.38 12.34
N TYR A 96 1.67 -5.27 12.20
CA TYR A 96 1.39 -4.57 10.95
C TYR A 96 1.64 -3.08 11.12
N VAL A 97 1.80 -2.37 10.01
CA VAL A 97 1.86 -0.90 10.00
C VAL A 97 0.57 -0.29 10.53
N ARG A 98 0.66 0.76 11.34
CA ARG A 98 -0.49 1.52 11.81
C ARG A 98 -1.11 2.35 10.68
N LEU A 99 -2.42 2.20 10.52
CA LEU A 99 -3.23 3.08 9.68
C LEU A 99 -3.52 4.40 10.43
N ILE A 100 -3.06 5.52 9.87
CA ILE A 100 -3.25 6.86 10.44
C ILE A 100 -4.52 7.50 9.88
N ARG A 101 -4.69 7.47 8.55
CA ARG A 101 -5.90 7.94 7.85
C ARG A 101 -6.19 7.05 6.64
N HIS A 102 -7.45 7.03 6.23
CA HIS A 102 -7.90 6.29 5.05
C HIS A 102 -8.94 7.10 4.28
N ASP A 103 -8.77 7.18 2.97
CA ASP A 103 -9.78 7.66 2.04
C ASP A 103 -10.20 6.52 1.09
N PRO A 104 -11.39 5.93 1.30
CA PRO A 104 -11.87 4.82 0.49
C PRO A 104 -12.31 5.24 -0.92
N ALA A 105 -12.63 6.51 -1.16
CA ALA A 105 -13.04 7.01 -2.48
C ALA A 105 -11.84 7.16 -3.41
N ARG A 106 -10.69 7.56 -2.84
CA ARG A 106 -9.41 7.70 -3.54
C ARG A 106 -8.52 6.46 -3.45
N CYS A 107 -8.98 5.39 -2.79
CA CYS A 107 -8.19 4.19 -2.49
C CYS A 107 -6.83 4.54 -1.85
N ALA A 108 -6.82 5.51 -0.94
CA ALA A 108 -5.62 6.10 -0.38
C ALA A 108 -5.51 5.87 1.13
N MET A 109 -4.30 5.56 1.60
CA MET A 109 -3.98 5.42 3.01
C MET A 109 -2.81 6.31 3.41
N LEU A 110 -2.90 6.87 4.61
CA LEU A 110 -1.76 7.46 5.33
C LEU A 110 -1.35 6.47 6.42
N LEU A 111 -0.11 6.02 6.37
CA LEU A 111 0.44 4.98 7.23
C LEU A 111 1.60 5.55 8.06
N GLU A 112 1.88 4.97 9.21
CA GLU A 112 3.12 5.29 9.92
C GLU A 112 4.33 4.91 9.08
N LYS A 113 5.42 5.66 9.21
CA LYS A 113 6.69 5.29 8.58
C LYS A 113 7.38 4.22 9.41
N LEU A 114 7.63 3.07 8.80
CA LEU A 114 8.44 2.01 9.39
C LEU A 114 9.94 2.30 9.24
N GLY A 115 10.75 1.52 9.96
CA GLY A 115 12.21 1.55 9.86
C GLY A 115 12.73 0.97 8.54
N ASP A 116 14.04 0.75 8.51
CA ASP A 116 14.72 0.22 7.34
C ASP A 116 14.25 -1.20 6.98
N ARG A 117 14.44 -1.54 5.71
CA ARG A 117 14.08 -2.87 5.21
C ARG A 117 14.97 -3.92 5.86
N LEU A 118 14.38 -5.04 6.27
CA LEU A 118 15.11 -6.13 6.93
C LEU A 118 16.30 -6.64 6.09
N ASP A 119 16.16 -6.69 4.76
CA ASP A 119 17.22 -7.12 3.84
C ASP A 119 18.40 -6.13 3.72
N SER A 120 18.18 -4.88 4.11
CA SER A 120 19.21 -3.84 4.17
C SER A 120 19.96 -3.83 5.50
N LEU A 121 19.42 -4.51 6.52
CA LEU A 121 20.10 -4.67 7.80
C LEU A 121 21.19 -5.73 7.61
N ALA A 122 22.44 -5.39 7.97
CA ALA A 122 23.61 -6.27 7.86
C ALA A 122 23.60 -7.39 8.92
N LEU A 123 22.48 -8.11 9.04
CA LEU A 123 22.22 -9.18 9.98
C LEU A 123 22.46 -10.54 9.33
N PRO A 124 22.95 -11.55 10.08
CA PRO A 124 22.99 -12.93 9.62
C PRO A 124 21.60 -13.42 9.19
N TYR A 125 21.53 -14.25 8.13
CA TYR A 125 20.25 -14.77 7.62
C TYR A 125 19.37 -15.42 8.69
N GLN A 126 19.97 -16.17 9.63
CA GLN A 126 19.21 -16.79 10.72
C GLN A 126 18.47 -15.75 11.56
N GLN A 127 19.10 -14.62 11.88
CA GLN A 127 18.44 -13.56 12.66
C GLN A 127 17.33 -12.88 11.86
N GLN A 128 17.49 -12.73 10.54
CA GLN A 128 16.41 -12.21 9.69
C GLN A 128 15.20 -13.16 9.71
N ILE A 129 15.42 -14.47 9.64
CA ILE A 129 14.36 -15.49 9.76
C ILE A 129 13.68 -15.39 11.13
N ASP A 130 14.46 -15.31 12.21
CA ASP A 130 13.92 -15.22 13.57
C ASP A 130 13.03 -13.96 13.73
N ILE A 131 13.45 -12.82 13.18
CA ILE A 131 12.66 -11.57 13.15
C ILE A 131 11.36 -11.75 12.36
N MET A 132 11.43 -12.37 11.18
CA MET A 132 10.23 -12.64 10.37
C MET A 132 9.25 -13.55 11.11
N CYS A 133 9.72 -14.65 11.70
CA CYS A 133 8.89 -15.57 12.48
C CYS A 133 8.27 -14.89 13.69
N ALA A 134 9.05 -14.12 14.46
CA ALA A 134 8.53 -13.37 15.61
C ALA A 134 7.47 -12.34 15.19
N THR A 135 7.68 -11.64 14.07
CA THR A 135 6.72 -10.67 13.53
C THR A 135 5.44 -11.37 13.10
N LEU A 136 5.53 -12.51 12.40
CA LEU A 136 4.37 -13.30 11.98
C LEU A 136 3.54 -13.79 13.18
N LEU A 137 4.19 -14.22 14.26
CA LEU A 137 3.50 -14.63 15.49
C LEU A 137 2.75 -13.46 16.15
N GLN A 138 3.28 -12.23 16.08
CA GLN A 138 2.59 -11.04 16.56
C GLN A 138 1.43 -10.63 15.65
N ALA A 139 1.63 -10.71 14.33
CA ALA A 139 0.64 -10.39 13.31
C ALA A 139 -0.52 -11.39 13.29
N TRP A 140 -0.31 -12.63 13.75
CA TRP A 140 -1.35 -13.64 13.79
C TRP A 140 -2.46 -13.24 14.77
N MET A 141 -3.66 -13.02 14.23
CA MET A 141 -4.83 -12.61 15.00
C MET A 141 -6.06 -13.43 14.58
N PRO A 142 -7.01 -13.65 15.50
CA PRO A 142 -8.31 -14.21 15.15
C PRO A 142 -9.01 -13.35 14.08
N VAL A 143 -9.67 -14.01 13.14
CA VAL A 143 -10.54 -13.33 12.18
C VAL A 143 -11.77 -12.81 12.95
N PRO A 144 -12.13 -11.52 12.84
CA PRO A 144 -13.33 -11.00 13.50
C PRO A 144 -14.58 -11.76 13.08
N GLU A 145 -15.48 -11.99 14.03
CA GLU A 145 -16.74 -12.68 13.77
C GLU A 145 -17.58 -11.94 12.72
N GLY A 146 -18.13 -12.68 11.76
CA GLY A 146 -18.93 -12.11 10.66
C GLY A 146 -18.13 -11.45 9.54
N ALA A 147 -16.78 -11.42 9.61
CA ALA A 147 -15.98 -10.87 8.53
C ALA A 147 -15.92 -11.82 7.32
N ALA A 148 -16.32 -11.32 6.15
CA ALA A 148 -16.32 -12.07 4.89
C ALA A 148 -14.95 -12.01 4.19
N TYR A 149 -13.90 -12.49 4.84
CA TYR A 149 -12.58 -12.60 4.23
C TYR A 149 -12.41 -13.93 3.48
N THR A 150 -11.73 -13.89 2.35
CA THR A 150 -11.32 -15.11 1.62
C THR A 150 -10.43 -15.96 2.51
N ASN A 151 -10.83 -17.21 2.78
CA ASN A 151 -9.99 -18.14 3.52
C ASN A 151 -8.88 -18.72 2.62
N GLY A 152 -7.93 -19.44 3.23
CA GLY A 152 -6.80 -20.02 2.49
C GLY A 152 -7.21 -21.02 1.39
N ALA A 153 -8.25 -21.81 1.62
CA ALA A 153 -8.74 -22.78 0.65
C ALA A 153 -9.38 -22.08 -0.56
N ASP A 154 -10.24 -21.09 -0.32
CA ASP A 154 -10.87 -20.29 -1.37
C ASP A 154 -9.82 -19.57 -2.22
N LYS A 155 -8.79 -19.01 -1.57
CA LYS A 155 -7.69 -18.34 -2.25
C LYS A 155 -6.89 -19.33 -3.12
N ALA A 156 -6.58 -20.52 -2.61
CA ALA A 156 -5.87 -21.56 -3.35
C ALA A 156 -6.67 -22.01 -4.58
N ASN A 157 -7.98 -22.26 -4.41
CA ASN A 157 -8.87 -22.64 -5.51
C ASN A 157 -8.95 -21.55 -6.59
N GLY A 158 -9.15 -20.29 -6.19
CA GLY A 158 -9.20 -19.17 -7.13
C GLY A 158 -7.88 -18.96 -7.90
N LEU A 159 -6.73 -19.22 -7.28
CA LEU A 159 -5.44 -19.19 -7.97
C LEU A 159 -5.30 -20.35 -8.96
N ALA A 160 -5.73 -21.55 -8.59
CA ALA A 160 -5.71 -22.71 -9.50
C ALA A 160 -6.58 -22.48 -10.74
N GLU A 161 -7.78 -21.93 -10.56
CA GLU A 161 -8.67 -21.57 -11.67
C GLU A 161 -8.06 -20.51 -12.60
N ALA A 162 -7.33 -19.54 -12.05
CA ALA A 162 -6.69 -18.49 -12.84
C ALA A 162 -5.54 -19.01 -13.72
N MET A 163 -4.95 -20.16 -13.39
CA MET A 163 -3.91 -20.80 -14.21
C MET A 163 -4.47 -21.54 -15.44
N ILE A 164 -5.77 -21.84 -15.44
CA ILE A 164 -6.44 -22.61 -16.50
C ILE A 164 -7.07 -21.67 -17.56
N ARG A 165 -7.10 -20.37 -17.32
CA ARG A 165 -7.63 -19.34 -18.23
C ARG A 165 -6.52 -18.66 -19.01
#